data_AF-A0A1F3XZF1-F1
#
_entry.id   AF-A0A1F3XZF1-F1
#
_cell.length_a   1.000
_cell.length_b   1.000
_cell.length_c   1.000
_cell.angle_alpha   90.00
_cell.angle_beta   90.00
_cell.angle_gamma   90.00
#
_symmetry.space_group_name_H-M   'P 1'
#
loop_
_entity.id
_entity.type
_entity.pdbx_description
1 polymer ?
#
loop_
_entity_poly.entity_id
_entity_poly.type
_entity_poly.pdbx_seq_one_letter_code
_entity_poly.pdbx_strand_id
1 'polypeptide(L)'
;MKYLVMMAMVFGAAGAQADGFVCQNDDIRVKVYNNTDPGEGTRTAAVMVLSDPSVSHGRKTIAKFTDVKSRLASRGANYVADVDLRVSESRRGGEYIGGTRLGQLDQIILAVDFVYGEDMQDGESLRSNDRPLQAELILVKRSGGKISMELDCERYLKN
;
A
#
# COMPACT_ATOMS: atom_id res chain seq x y z
N MET A 1 -55.86 19.38 -14.49
CA MET A 1 -54.43 19.55 -14.84
C MET A 1 -53.66 18.44 -14.15
N LYS A 2 -53.05 17.53 -14.92
CA LYS A 2 -52.32 16.36 -14.39
C LYS A 2 -50.85 16.77 -14.22
N TYR A 3 -50.38 16.86 -12.98
CA TYR A 3 -48.96 17.08 -12.68
C TYR A 3 -48.23 15.76 -12.77
N LEU A 4 -47.40 15.64 -13.81
CA LEU A 4 -46.50 14.51 -14.02
C LEU A 4 -45.18 14.86 -13.30
N VAL A 5 -45.03 14.36 -12.08
CA VAL A 5 -43.81 14.54 -11.28
C VAL A 5 -42.78 13.56 -11.80
N MET A 6 -41.79 14.08 -12.52
CA MET A 6 -40.63 13.35 -13.00
C MET A 6 -39.67 13.15 -11.83
N MET A 7 -39.73 11.98 -11.19
CA MET A 7 -38.84 11.62 -10.08
C MET A 7 -37.51 11.15 -10.70
N ALA A 8 -36.57 12.07 -10.84
CA ALA A 8 -35.21 11.78 -11.29
C ALA A 8 -34.47 11.03 -10.16
N MET A 9 -34.29 9.73 -10.30
CA MET A 9 -33.35 8.98 -9.47
C MET A 9 -31.94 9.39 -9.86
N VAL A 10 -31.33 10.26 -9.05
CA VAL A 10 -29.89 10.52 -9.12
C VAL A 10 -29.20 9.29 -8.57
N PHE A 11 -28.85 8.36 -9.45
CA PHE A 11 -27.89 7.30 -9.13
C PHE A 11 -26.52 7.96 -8.96
N GLY A 12 -26.20 8.40 -7.75
CA GLY A 12 -24.83 8.70 -7.38
C GLY A 12 -24.04 7.40 -7.46
N ALA A 13 -23.17 7.26 -8.47
CA ALA A 13 -22.22 6.18 -8.52
C ALA A 13 -21.34 6.29 -7.27
N ALA A 14 -21.40 5.28 -6.38
CA ALA A 14 -20.38 5.14 -5.34
C ALA A 14 -19.05 4.93 -6.07
N GLY A 15 -18.17 5.93 -6.00
CA GLY A 15 -16.83 5.84 -6.58
C GLY A 15 -16.08 4.66 -5.97
N ALA A 16 -15.29 3.96 -6.77
CA ALA A 16 -14.40 2.94 -6.26
C ALA A 16 -13.43 3.58 -5.24
N GLN A 17 -13.50 3.13 -4.00
CA GLN A 17 -12.68 3.64 -2.91
C GLN A 17 -11.34 2.91 -2.89
N ALA A 18 -10.24 3.65 -2.92
CA ALA A 18 -8.92 3.13 -2.65
C ALA A 18 -8.62 3.25 -1.15
N ASP A 19 -8.49 2.12 -0.47
CA ASP A 19 -8.02 2.04 0.92
C ASP A 19 -6.53 1.69 0.94
N GLY A 20 -5.80 2.12 1.96
CA GLY A 20 -4.38 1.79 2.03
C GLY A 20 -3.65 2.40 3.22
N PHE A 21 -2.33 2.21 3.21
CA PHE A 21 -1.45 2.70 4.26
C PHE A 21 -0.26 3.45 3.67
N VAL A 22 0.14 4.53 4.33
CA VAL A 22 1.42 5.20 4.12
C VAL A 22 2.24 5.01 5.37
N CYS A 23 3.29 4.19 5.28
CA CYS A 23 4.19 3.85 6.36
C CYS A 23 5.56 4.48 6.10
N GLN A 24 6.20 5.06 7.11
CA GLN A 24 7.52 5.67 6.94
C GLN A 24 8.36 5.70 8.21
N ASN A 25 9.67 5.80 8.01
CA ASN A 25 10.66 6.28 8.97
C ASN A 25 11.63 7.24 8.25
N ASP A 26 12.78 7.54 8.85
CA ASP A 26 13.77 8.47 8.27
C ASP A 26 14.41 7.94 6.96
N ASP A 27 14.50 6.62 6.79
CA ASP A 27 15.20 5.97 5.68
C ASP A 27 14.26 5.54 4.55
N ILE A 28 13.00 5.23 4.85
CA ILE A 28 12.09 4.65 3.88
C ILE A 28 10.65 5.09 4.07
N ARG A 29 9.97 5.26 2.93
CA ARG A 29 8.52 5.37 2.85
C ARG A 29 7.95 4.25 2.00
N VAL A 30 7.00 3.51 2.56
CA VAL A 30 6.22 2.45 1.92
C VAL A 30 4.78 2.92 1.77
N LYS A 31 4.23 2.87 0.56
CA LYS A 31 2.81 3.12 0.30
C LYS A 31 2.17 1.86 -0.23
N VAL A 32 1.07 1.44 0.39
CA VAL A 32 0.24 0.34 -0.11
C VAL A 32 -1.15 0.86 -0.44
N TYR A 33 -1.67 0.42 -1.59
CA TYR A 33 -2.99 0.77 -2.12
C TYR A 33 -3.75 -0.53 -2.36
N ASN A 34 -4.98 -0.61 -1.87
CA ASN A 34 -5.94 -1.64 -2.16
C ASN A 34 -7.10 -0.99 -2.93
N ASN A 35 -7.26 -1.35 -4.20
CA ASN A 35 -8.47 -0.99 -4.92
C ASN A 35 -9.62 -1.84 -4.38
N THR A 36 -10.59 -1.22 -3.73
CA THR A 36 -11.87 -1.86 -3.41
C THR A 36 -12.94 -1.23 -4.29
N ASP A 37 -13.59 -2.04 -5.15
CA ASP A 37 -14.83 -1.63 -5.81
C ASP A 37 -16.01 -2.21 -5.03
N PRO A 38 -16.79 -1.38 -4.31
CA PRO A 38 -17.93 -1.84 -3.54
C PRO A 38 -19.08 -2.38 -4.42
N GLY A 39 -19.21 -1.93 -5.67
CA GLY A 39 -20.29 -2.30 -6.58
C GLY A 39 -20.06 -3.63 -7.30
N GLU A 40 -18.81 -4.02 -7.49
CA GLU A 40 -18.43 -5.27 -8.18
C GLU A 40 -17.98 -6.39 -7.23
N GLY A 41 -17.89 -6.13 -5.92
CA GLY A 41 -17.40 -7.11 -4.94
C GLY A 41 -15.95 -7.53 -5.17
N THR A 42 -15.23 -6.82 -6.03
CA THR A 42 -13.84 -7.10 -6.39
C THR A 42 -12.91 -6.50 -5.35
N ARG A 43 -12.17 -7.37 -4.67
CA ARG A 43 -11.07 -7.00 -3.79
C ARG A 43 -9.76 -7.12 -4.57
N THR A 44 -9.12 -5.96 -4.77
CA THR A 44 -7.67 -5.72 -4.94
C THR A 44 -6.99 -6.03 -6.27
N ALA A 45 -6.57 -4.97 -6.96
CA ALA A 45 -5.19 -4.89 -7.45
C ALA A 45 -4.39 -4.16 -6.38
N ALA A 46 -3.70 -4.89 -5.50
CA ALA A 46 -2.83 -4.26 -4.52
C ALA A 46 -1.61 -3.64 -5.21
N VAL A 47 -1.15 -2.48 -4.75
CA VAL A 47 0.09 -1.84 -5.19
C VAL A 47 0.92 -1.47 -3.98
N MET A 48 2.18 -1.90 -3.94
CA MET A 48 3.16 -1.49 -2.95
C MET A 48 4.25 -0.65 -3.63
N VAL A 49 4.56 0.51 -3.08
CA VAL A 49 5.59 1.42 -3.59
C VAL A 49 6.56 1.74 -2.46
N LEU A 50 7.84 1.44 -2.68
CA LEU A 50 8.92 1.82 -1.76
C LEU A 50 9.66 3.01 -2.33
N SER A 51 9.95 3.98 -1.47
CA SER A 51 10.62 5.22 -1.86
C SER A 51 11.55 5.73 -0.77
N ASP A 52 12.58 6.45 -1.19
CA ASP A 52 13.48 7.19 -0.31
C ASP A 52 12.86 8.56 0.01
N PRO A 53 12.54 8.86 1.29
CA PRO A 53 11.95 10.12 1.69
C PRO A 53 12.96 11.30 1.67
N SER A 54 14.26 11.04 1.74
CA SER A 54 15.32 12.06 1.75
C SER A 54 15.52 12.74 0.39
N VAL A 55 15.15 12.05 -0.69
CA VAL A 55 15.28 12.56 -2.06
C VAL A 55 14.18 13.58 -2.33
N SER A 56 14.52 14.87 -2.35
CA SER A 56 13.56 15.96 -2.61
C SER A 56 13.21 16.09 -4.11
N HIS A 57 14.19 15.93 -5.00
CA HIS A 57 14.07 16.06 -6.45
C HIS A 57 14.66 14.84 -7.16
N GLY A 58 14.12 14.50 -8.34
CA GLY A 58 14.52 13.30 -9.08
C GLY A 58 13.72 12.06 -8.68
N ARG A 59 14.34 10.88 -8.81
CA ARG A 59 13.65 9.59 -8.75
C ARG A 59 13.61 9.03 -7.34
N LYS A 60 12.53 9.28 -6.60
CA LYS A 60 12.35 8.82 -5.20
C LYS A 60 11.99 7.34 -5.08
N THR A 61 11.29 6.79 -6.07
CA THR A 61 10.80 5.40 -6.02
C THR A 61 11.97 4.43 -6.17
N ILE A 62 12.11 3.52 -5.21
CA ILE A 62 13.10 2.45 -5.22
C ILE A 62 12.55 1.24 -5.98
N ALA A 63 11.36 0.76 -5.57
CA ALA A 63 10.70 -0.39 -6.15
C ALA A 63 9.18 -0.22 -6.13
N LYS A 64 8.50 -0.92 -7.05
CA LYS A 64 7.04 -1.01 -7.10
C LYS A 64 6.65 -2.47 -7.28
N PHE A 65 5.63 -2.92 -6.57
CA PHE A 65 5.06 -4.26 -6.67
C PHE A 65 3.57 -4.16 -6.89
N THR A 66 3.02 -5.04 -7.72
CA THR A 66 1.60 -5.06 -8.04
C THR A 66 1.07 -6.50 -8.03
N ASP A 67 -0.17 -6.66 -7.60
CA ASP A 67 -0.86 -7.94 -7.59
C ASP A 67 -1.11 -8.49 -9.01
N VAL A 68 -1.32 -7.59 -10.00
CA VAL A 68 -1.51 -7.96 -11.42
C VAL A 68 -0.38 -8.86 -11.98
N LYS A 69 0.83 -8.76 -11.42
CA LYS A 69 1.98 -9.59 -11.83
C LYS A 69 2.27 -10.76 -10.86
N SER A 70 1.34 -11.03 -9.93
CA SER A 70 1.48 -11.97 -8.81
C SER A 70 2.75 -11.72 -7.99
N ARG A 71 3.12 -10.44 -7.83
CA ARG A 71 4.30 -10.01 -7.06
C ARG A 71 3.96 -9.36 -5.75
N LEU A 72 2.68 -9.22 -5.46
CA LEU A 72 2.20 -8.67 -4.22
C LEU A 72 0.97 -9.46 -3.80
N ALA A 73 1.12 -10.24 -2.74
CA ALA A 73 0.00 -10.86 -2.06
C ALA A 73 -0.41 -9.95 -0.88
N SER A 74 -1.71 -9.85 -0.62
CA SER A 74 -2.24 -9.16 0.56
C SER A 74 -3.21 -10.06 1.31
N ARG A 75 -3.16 -10.02 2.64
CA ARG A 75 -4.12 -10.68 3.54
C ARG A 75 -4.35 -9.81 4.76
N GLY A 76 -5.48 -9.10 4.79
CA GLY A 76 -5.72 -8.06 5.79
C GLY A 76 -4.69 -6.95 5.63
N ALA A 77 -4.09 -6.50 6.73
CA ALA A 77 -3.06 -5.48 6.75
C ALA A 77 -1.62 -6.03 6.61
N ASN A 78 -1.49 -7.26 6.09
CA ASN A 78 -0.21 -7.90 5.76
C ASN A 78 -0.02 -7.96 4.25
N TYR A 79 1.12 -7.45 3.80
CA TYR A 79 1.48 -7.36 2.38
C TYR A 79 2.82 -8.04 2.14
N VAL A 80 2.87 -8.97 1.20
CA VAL A 80 4.07 -9.74 0.86
C VAL A 80 4.42 -9.48 -0.59
N ALA A 81 5.55 -8.82 -0.82
CA ALA A 81 6.07 -8.53 -2.14
C ALA A 81 7.24 -9.46 -2.52
N ASP A 82 7.12 -10.16 -3.65
CA ASP A 82 8.18 -11.01 -4.18
C ASP A 82 9.13 -10.20 -5.07
N VAL A 83 10.42 -10.26 -4.78
CA VAL A 83 11.44 -9.51 -5.51
C VAL A 83 11.95 -10.32 -6.69
N ASP A 84 11.55 -9.91 -7.89
CA ASP A 84 12.11 -10.46 -9.14
C ASP A 84 12.72 -9.36 -10.02
N LEU A 85 14.04 -9.38 -10.14
CA LEU A 85 14.79 -8.40 -10.91
C LEU A 85 14.54 -8.46 -12.43
N ARG A 86 13.85 -9.50 -12.92
CA ARG A 86 13.47 -9.61 -14.34
C ARG A 86 12.30 -8.69 -14.68
N VAL A 87 11.53 -8.26 -13.68
CA VAL A 87 10.34 -7.42 -13.84
C VAL A 87 10.74 -5.95 -13.71
N SER A 88 10.27 -5.11 -14.63
CA SER A 88 10.68 -3.70 -14.76
C SER A 88 10.56 -2.88 -13.47
N GLU A 89 9.56 -3.17 -12.65
CA GLU A 89 9.22 -2.46 -11.43
C GLU A 89 10.15 -2.80 -10.24
N SER A 90 10.86 -3.92 -10.33
CA SER A 90 11.85 -4.41 -9.35
C SER A 90 13.24 -4.62 -9.97
N ARG A 91 13.45 -4.29 -11.25
CA ARG A 91 14.72 -4.48 -11.99
C ARG A 91 15.90 -3.70 -11.41
N ARG A 92 15.66 -2.82 -10.45
CA ARG A 92 16.65 -1.92 -9.86
C ARG A 92 17.44 -2.58 -8.74
N GLY A 93 18.07 -3.72 -9.04
CA GLY A 93 18.77 -4.53 -8.04
C GLY A 93 19.91 -3.81 -7.31
N GLY A 94 20.41 -2.69 -7.83
CA GLY A 94 21.46 -1.87 -7.21
C GLY A 94 20.97 -0.85 -6.17
N GLU A 95 19.66 -0.59 -6.09
CA GLU A 95 19.11 0.37 -5.12
C GLU A 95 19.13 -0.22 -3.70
N TYR A 96 19.26 0.63 -2.70
CA TYR A 96 19.29 0.24 -1.29
C TYR A 96 17.92 0.39 -0.62
N ILE A 97 17.62 -0.55 0.27
CA ILE A 97 16.45 -0.58 1.15
C ILE A 97 16.91 -1.11 2.49
N GLY A 98 16.79 -0.32 3.57
CA GLY A 98 17.23 -0.74 4.91
C GLY A 98 18.68 -1.24 4.95
N GLY A 99 19.59 -0.52 4.28
CA GLY A 99 21.01 -0.90 4.17
C GLY A 99 21.32 -2.14 3.30
N THR A 100 20.33 -2.77 2.68
CA THR A 100 20.50 -3.96 1.82
C THR A 100 20.14 -3.64 0.37
N ARG A 101 20.84 -4.23 -0.60
CA ARG A 101 20.52 -4.04 -2.01
C ARG A 101 19.25 -4.79 -2.38
N LEU A 102 18.38 -4.18 -3.18
CA LEU A 102 17.15 -4.82 -3.67
C LEU A 102 17.45 -6.17 -4.35
N GLY A 103 18.56 -6.29 -5.09
CA GLY A 103 18.92 -7.55 -5.73
C GLY A 103 19.29 -8.69 -4.81
N GLN A 104 19.60 -8.39 -3.55
CA GLN A 104 19.88 -9.39 -2.50
C GLN A 104 18.63 -9.81 -1.75
N LEU A 105 17.49 -9.15 -1.98
CA LEU A 105 16.22 -9.47 -1.36
C LEU A 105 15.47 -10.51 -2.20
N ASP A 106 14.81 -11.41 -1.48
CA ASP A 106 13.86 -12.38 -2.01
C ASP A 106 12.43 -11.88 -1.82
N GLN A 107 12.13 -11.36 -0.62
CA GLN A 107 10.81 -10.84 -0.27
C GLN A 107 10.91 -9.56 0.55
N ILE A 108 9.86 -8.75 0.45
CA ILE A 108 9.64 -7.55 1.26
C ILE A 108 8.24 -7.68 1.86
N ILE A 109 8.15 -7.67 3.18
CA ILE A 109 6.89 -7.89 3.91
C ILE A 109 6.59 -6.64 4.72
N LEU A 110 5.41 -6.07 4.53
CA LEU A 110 4.87 -5.01 5.38
C LEU A 110 3.72 -5.59 6.21
N ALA A 111 3.88 -5.59 7.53
CA ALA A 111 2.87 -6.01 8.48
C ALA A 111 2.44 -4.79 9.29
N VAL A 112 1.23 -4.29 9.05
CA VAL A 112 0.67 -3.16 9.82
C VAL A 112 -0.16 -3.72 10.97
N ASP A 113 0.07 -3.20 12.17
CA ASP A 113 -0.75 -3.51 13.35
C ASP A 113 -2.11 -2.81 13.23
N PHE A 114 -2.97 -3.41 12.41
CA PHE A 114 -4.29 -2.90 12.09
C PHE A 114 -5.29 -4.04 11.89
N VAL A 115 -6.46 -3.88 12.49
CA VAL A 115 -7.61 -4.76 12.31
C VAL A 115 -8.75 -3.95 11.71
N TYR A 116 -9.33 -4.44 10.62
CA TYR A 116 -10.51 -3.83 10.00
C TYR A 116 -11.71 -3.99 10.94
N GLY A 117 -12.07 -2.92 11.65
CA GLY A 117 -13.09 -2.95 12.70
C GLY A 117 -14.23 -1.92 12.54
N GLU A 118 -14.00 -0.78 11.90
CA GLU A 118 -15.01 0.28 11.75
C GLU A 118 -14.93 0.95 10.35
N ASP A 119 -16.10 1.38 9.85
CA ASP A 119 -16.24 2.10 8.59
C ASP A 119 -15.61 3.50 8.72
N MET A 120 -14.64 3.81 7.86
CA MET A 120 -14.03 5.15 7.80
C MET A 120 -14.83 6.06 6.86
N GLN A 121 -14.89 7.35 7.19
CA GLN A 121 -15.40 8.34 6.25
C GLN A 121 -14.39 8.58 5.11
N ASP A 122 -14.90 9.00 3.95
CA ASP A 122 -14.05 9.36 2.81
C ASP A 122 -13.09 10.50 3.15
N GLY A 123 -11.83 10.38 2.72
CA GLY A 123 -10.77 11.34 3.02
C GLY A 123 -10.26 11.31 4.46
N GLU A 124 -10.81 10.45 5.32
CA GLU A 124 -10.33 10.29 6.69
C GLU A 124 -8.96 9.57 6.69
N SER A 125 -8.08 10.00 7.59
CA SER A 125 -6.88 9.23 7.94
C SER A 125 -6.99 8.77 9.38
N LEU A 126 -6.91 7.46 9.60
CA LEU A 126 -6.86 6.92 10.96
C LEU A 126 -5.42 7.01 11.46
N ARG A 127 -5.22 7.91 12.43
CA ARG A 127 -4.20 7.80 13.47
C ARG A 127 -4.94 7.30 14.72
N SER A 128 -4.59 6.11 15.21
CA SER A 128 -5.26 5.53 16.39
C SER A 128 -4.93 6.39 17.61
N ASN A 129 -5.93 7.10 18.18
CA ASN A 129 -5.81 7.85 19.43
C ASN A 129 -4.54 8.72 19.56
N ASP A 130 -4.32 9.64 18.62
CA ASP A 130 -3.14 10.53 18.55
C ASP A 130 -1.77 9.83 18.34
N ARG A 131 -1.75 8.54 18.00
CA ARG A 131 -0.52 7.82 17.65
C ARG A 131 -0.57 7.24 16.23
N PRO A 132 0.55 7.25 15.49
CA PRO A 132 0.63 6.53 14.23
C PRO A 132 0.42 5.03 14.47
N LEU A 133 -0.23 4.36 13.51
CA LEU A 133 -0.27 2.89 13.50
C LEU A 133 1.16 2.37 13.39
N GLN A 134 1.49 1.32 14.12
CA GLN A 134 2.82 0.73 14.03
C GLN A 134 2.83 -0.32 12.92
N ALA A 135 3.93 -0.39 12.17
CA ALA A 135 4.16 -1.49 11.25
C ALA A 135 5.59 -1.98 11.30
N GLU A 136 5.75 -3.25 10.93
CA GLU A 136 7.03 -3.89 10.74
C GLU A 136 7.27 -4.09 9.24
N LEU A 137 8.40 -3.57 8.75
CA LEU A 137 8.93 -3.86 7.42
C LEU A 137 10.05 -4.90 7.51
N ILE A 138 9.77 -6.10 7.01
CA ILE A 138 10.70 -7.23 7.04
C ILE A 138 11.28 -7.43 5.65
N LEU A 139 12.60 -7.32 5.54
CA LEU A 139 13.36 -7.62 4.34
C LEU A 139 13.95 -9.02 4.45
N VAL A 140 13.49 -9.94 3.59
CA VAL A 140 14.00 -11.31 3.54
C VAL A 140 15.07 -11.37 2.45
N LYS A 141 16.31 -11.67 2.84
CA LYS A 141 17.43 -11.87 1.91
C LYS A 141 17.30 -13.22 1.22
N ARG A 142 17.82 -13.31 -0.01
CA ARG A 142 17.95 -14.59 -0.75
C ARG A 142 18.81 -15.63 -0.02
N SER A 143 19.66 -15.20 0.90
CA SER A 143 20.42 -16.09 1.78
C SER A 143 19.63 -16.63 2.97
N GLY A 144 18.36 -16.23 3.13
CA GLY A 144 17.50 -16.58 4.26
C GLY A 144 17.58 -15.63 5.46
N GLY A 145 18.53 -14.69 5.48
CA GLY A 145 18.64 -13.68 6.54
C GLY A 145 17.47 -12.70 6.52
N LYS A 146 17.07 -12.18 7.68
CA LYS A 146 15.99 -11.18 7.81
C LYS A 146 16.51 -9.89 8.42
N ILE A 147 16.00 -8.76 7.95
CA ILE A 147 16.17 -7.44 8.56
C ILE A 147 14.77 -6.93 8.86
N SER A 148 14.55 -6.41 10.06
CA SER A 148 13.30 -5.78 10.46
C SER A 148 13.52 -4.30 10.72
N MET A 149 12.53 -3.48 10.39
CA MET A 149 12.48 -2.05 10.65
C MET A 149 11.08 -1.69 11.12
N GLU A 150 11.00 -0.81 12.11
CA GLU A 150 9.75 -0.21 12.56
C GLU A 150 9.39 0.98 11.67
N LEU A 151 8.10 1.12 11.36
CA LEU A 151 7.54 2.21 10.57
C LEU A 151 6.30 2.79 11.27
N ASP A 152 6.18 4.11 11.20
CA ASP A 152 4.95 4.81 11.55
C ASP A 152 4.03 4.88 10.34
N CYS A 153 2.78 4.45 10.52
CA CYS A 153 1.79 4.33 9.46
C CYS A 153 0.56 5.20 9.69
N GLU A 154 0.01 5.66 8.58
CA GLU A 154 -1.30 6.29 8.49
C GLU A 154 -2.15 5.50 7.50
N ARG A 155 -3.37 5.13 7.90
CA ARG A 155 -4.37 4.61 6.96
C ARG A 155 -4.99 5.79 6.21
N TYR A 156 -5.34 5.61 4.94
CA TYR A 156 -6.10 6.61 4.17
C TYR A 156 -7.16 5.92 3.32
N LEU A 157 -8.31 6.59 3.19
CA LEU A 157 -9.35 6.23 2.24
C LEU A 157 -9.45 7.32 1.17
N LYS A 158 -9.39 6.96 -0.11
CA LYS A 158 -9.39 7.91 -1.23
C LYS A 158 -10.40 7.50 -2.30
N ASN A 159 -11.36 8.38 -2.58
CA ASN A 159 -12.18 8.40 -3.81
C ASN A 159 -11.42 8.81 -5.07
#